data_AF-A0A1W0W7H7-F1
#
_entry.id   AF-A0A1W0W7H7-F1
#
_cell.length_a   1.000
_cell.length_b   1.000
_cell.length_c   1.000
_cell.angle_alpha   90.00
_cell.angle_beta   90.00
_cell.angle_gamma   90.00
#
_symmetry.space_group_name_H-M   'P 1'
#
loop_
_entity.id
_entity.type
_entity.pdbx_description
1 polymer ?
#
loop_
_entity_poly.entity_id
_entity_poly.type
_entity_poly.pdbx_seq_one_letter_code
_entity_poly.pdbx_strand_id
1 'polypeptide(L)'
;MRTRMRASTTRVCSIYLCRARSDPFDPASHLNISTLPMHSWPPDPSPSLHHSAEERATYIQLRSGPKHYKQHREPARAEQRHPARRSSSGSSSSSYSSIFLHGRPAGMVSMLGPLLLAAAFLVASAAPVPAAAATAPAATRPYHGGCYSHFFAFGDSLIDTGNFIHYSTAPGPVAHSPYGETFFHRPTGRWSDGRLIVDFIVERLGYPRWSPYLDGKSKEDFQHGANFAVASGTALNQLLFKKHGLNVGSITPYSLGVQIGWFKKLLAMLASTEHERREIMARSLFLVGEIGANDYNHPFFQNRTLGFVDSLVPLVIRAIGRSLESLIQLGAKTLYVPGIFPLGCLPRYIFLFRNSSRTAGAGADDDYDDQATGCLRWLNDLTSRHNALLQAKLAELRRAHGDVSLVYVDYYGEVEGVVGAPARNGFAPATALDACCGGGGFHNANFSVHCTEPGAVTCADPSRYVSWDGLHMTEAVYRIMARGLLDGPFAQPPIMATCNKH
;
A
#
# COMPACT_ATOMS: atom_id res chain seq x y z
N MET A 1 -53.61 -54.30 44.41
CA MET A 1 -53.31 -53.48 43.20
C MET A 1 -53.44 -52.02 43.63
N ARG A 2 -52.38 -51.20 43.65
CA ARG A 2 -51.72 -50.52 42.52
C ARG A 2 -52.70 -49.73 41.63
N THR A 3 -52.60 -48.41 41.41
CA THR A 3 -51.88 -47.30 42.10
C THR A 3 -52.54 -45.96 41.67
N ARG A 4 -52.59 -44.91 42.51
CA ARG A 4 -52.91 -43.54 42.05
C ARG A 4 -52.21 -42.42 42.85
N MET A 5 -51.69 -41.44 42.11
CA MET A 5 -51.43 -40.01 42.40
C MET A 5 -51.24 -39.49 43.83
N ARG A 6 -50.21 -38.64 44.02
CA ARG A 6 -50.32 -37.32 44.67
C ARG A 6 -49.18 -36.37 44.23
N ALA A 7 -49.40 -35.06 44.36
CA ALA A 7 -48.46 -33.98 44.00
C ALA A 7 -48.81 -32.65 44.74
N SER A 8 -47.93 -31.64 44.63
CA SER A 8 -48.11 -30.20 44.92
C SER A 8 -47.93 -29.64 46.35
N THR A 9 -47.08 -28.59 46.48
CA THR A 9 -47.22 -27.31 47.25
C THR A 9 -46.10 -26.31 46.82
N THR A 10 -46.35 -25.09 46.24
CA THR A 10 -46.51 -23.70 46.81
C THR A 10 -45.47 -23.24 47.88
N ARG A 11 -44.95 -21.99 47.99
CA ARG A 11 -45.21 -20.58 47.49
C ARG A 11 -43.85 -19.86 47.15
N VAL A 12 -43.62 -18.70 46.49
CA VAL A 12 -44.37 -17.53 45.89
C VAL A 12 -44.32 -16.16 46.65
N CYS A 13 -43.37 -15.25 46.29
CA CYS A 13 -43.29 -13.76 46.41
C CYS A 13 -41.96 -13.25 45.74
N SER A 14 -41.77 -12.14 44.99
CA SER A 14 -42.05 -10.67 45.13
C SER A 14 -41.02 -9.91 46.02
N ILE A 15 -40.47 -8.69 45.70
CA ILE A 15 -40.56 -7.74 44.55
C ILE A 15 -39.46 -6.61 44.60
N TYR A 16 -39.32 -5.78 43.54
CA TYR A 16 -38.66 -4.43 43.41
C TYR A 16 -37.14 -4.21 43.09
N LEU A 17 -36.84 -2.99 42.58
CA LEU A 17 -35.55 -2.45 42.07
C LEU A 17 -35.05 -1.25 42.91
N CYS A 18 -33.76 -0.86 42.82
CA CYS A 18 -33.34 0.57 42.69
C CYS A 18 -31.85 0.77 42.27
N ARG A 19 -31.35 2.02 42.21
CA ARG A 19 -30.20 2.48 41.39
C ARG A 19 -29.46 3.72 41.97
N ALA A 20 -28.13 3.66 42.12
CA ALA A 20 -27.18 4.79 42.38
C ALA A 20 -25.74 4.33 41.99
N ARG A 21 -24.74 5.10 41.53
CA ARG A 21 -24.32 6.54 41.44
C ARG A 21 -23.11 6.92 42.33
N SER A 22 -21.91 6.82 41.73
CA SER A 22 -20.85 7.87 41.56
C SER A 22 -20.21 8.65 42.75
N ASP A 23 -18.86 8.70 42.71
CA ASP A 23 -17.93 9.82 43.07
C ASP A 23 -17.51 10.06 44.57
N PRO A 24 -16.44 10.86 44.90
CA PRO A 24 -15.01 10.74 44.50
C PRO A 24 -13.94 11.07 45.63
N PHE A 25 -12.63 11.14 45.26
CA PHE A 25 -11.39 11.52 46.04
C PHE A 25 -10.86 10.55 47.14
N ASP A 26 -9.61 10.60 47.65
CA ASP A 26 -8.24 10.83 47.07
C ASP A 26 -7.16 10.31 48.10
N PRO A 27 -5.90 10.80 48.29
CA PRO A 27 -4.74 9.91 48.15
C PRO A 27 -3.84 9.67 49.39
N ALA A 28 -2.85 8.79 49.16
CA ALA A 28 -1.53 8.68 49.81
C ALA A 28 -1.38 8.05 51.20
N SER A 29 -0.69 6.90 51.23
CA SER A 29 0.20 6.49 52.32
C SER A 29 1.34 5.62 51.79
N HIS A 30 2.60 5.92 52.15
CA HIS A 30 3.73 5.03 51.90
C HIS A 30 3.73 3.88 52.90
N LEU A 31 4.14 2.68 52.47
CA LEU A 31 4.98 1.79 53.29
C LEU A 31 5.81 0.85 52.40
N ASN A 32 6.95 0.45 52.91
CA ASN A 32 7.98 -0.33 52.23
C ASN A 32 8.25 -1.59 53.05
N ILE A 33 8.44 -2.75 52.41
CA ILE A 33 9.26 -3.88 52.90
C ILE A 33 9.34 -4.96 51.82
N SER A 34 10.53 -5.55 51.70
CA SER A 34 10.90 -6.58 50.72
C SER A 34 11.26 -7.89 51.39
N THR A 35 10.92 -9.04 50.81
CA THR A 35 11.82 -10.24 50.70
C THR A 35 11.23 -11.34 49.81
N LEU A 36 11.83 -11.54 48.63
CA LEU A 36 12.26 -12.83 48.03
C LEU A 36 11.27 -14.01 47.80
N PRO A 37 11.62 -15.03 46.98
CA PRO A 37 12.76 -15.15 46.05
C PRO A 37 12.36 -15.27 44.57
N MET A 38 13.30 -15.02 43.66
CA MET A 38 13.20 -15.38 42.23
C MET A 38 14.00 -16.66 41.93
N HIS A 39 13.53 -17.50 41.02
CA HIS A 39 14.33 -18.61 40.48
C HIS A 39 15.20 -18.16 39.29
N SER A 40 16.43 -18.67 39.24
CA SER A 40 17.49 -18.29 38.30
C SER A 40 17.53 -19.17 37.05
N TRP A 41 17.82 -18.55 35.90
CA TRP A 41 18.41 -19.20 34.72
C TRP A 41 19.64 -18.38 34.26
N PRO A 42 20.65 -19.01 33.62
CA PRO A 42 21.97 -18.40 33.43
C PRO A 42 22.03 -17.38 32.27
N PRO A 43 23.00 -16.45 32.29
CA PRO A 43 23.26 -15.52 31.19
C PRO A 43 24.10 -16.18 30.08
N ASP A 44 23.90 -15.74 28.84
CA ASP A 44 24.72 -16.09 27.67
C ASP A 44 25.47 -14.82 27.18
N PRO A 45 26.70 -14.92 26.62
CA PRO A 45 27.67 -13.83 26.68
C PRO A 45 27.61 -12.81 25.53
N SER A 46 28.05 -11.58 25.84
CA SER A 46 28.35 -10.53 24.87
C SER A 46 29.72 -10.74 24.20
N PRO A 47 29.84 -10.70 22.86
CA PRO A 47 31.13 -10.70 22.18
C PRO A 47 31.69 -9.27 22.02
N SER A 48 32.85 -9.01 22.61
CA SER A 48 33.70 -7.85 22.28
C SER A 48 34.62 -8.17 21.10
N LEU A 49 35.12 -7.13 20.42
CA LEU A 49 35.99 -7.29 19.25
C LEU A 49 37.41 -7.74 19.64
N HIS A 50 37.98 -8.67 18.88
CA HIS A 50 39.34 -8.54 18.32
C HIS A 50 39.52 -9.45 17.09
N HIS A 51 40.52 -9.16 16.27
CA HIS A 51 40.67 -9.74 14.92
C HIS A 51 41.29 -11.15 14.87
N SER A 52 40.74 -11.99 13.99
CA SER A 52 41.54 -12.77 13.04
C SER A 52 41.22 -12.28 11.62
N ALA A 53 42.04 -12.62 10.62
CA ALA A 53 41.97 -12.02 9.28
C ALA A 53 41.82 -13.07 8.17
N GLU A 54 40.64 -13.12 7.57
CA GLU A 54 40.37 -13.69 6.24
C GLU A 54 39.10 -13.00 5.65
N GLU A 55 38.72 -13.32 4.42
CA GLU A 55 37.54 -12.75 3.70
C GLU A 55 37.52 -11.22 3.48
N ARG A 56 38.63 -10.63 2.98
CA ARG A 56 38.65 -9.29 2.35
C ARG A 56 38.82 -9.32 0.82
N ALA A 57 37.84 -9.86 0.12
CA ALA A 57 37.54 -9.59 -1.30
C ALA A 57 36.03 -9.92 -1.52
N THR A 58 35.22 -9.22 -2.32
CA THR A 58 35.48 -8.48 -3.56
C THR A 58 34.43 -7.35 -3.75
N TYR A 59 34.57 -6.51 -4.79
CA TYR A 59 33.58 -5.55 -5.33
C TYR A 59 33.30 -4.25 -4.57
N ILE A 60 34.21 -3.29 -4.77
CA ILE A 60 33.88 -1.88 -5.06
C ILE A 60 34.55 -1.52 -6.40
N GLN A 61 34.04 -0.51 -7.11
CA GLN A 61 34.30 -0.17 -8.53
C GLN A 61 33.56 -1.13 -9.48
N LEU A 62 33.03 -0.68 -10.64
CA LEU A 62 33.32 0.53 -11.41
C LEU A 62 32.09 1.44 -11.64
N ARG A 63 32.33 2.74 -11.82
CA ARG A 63 31.43 3.69 -12.48
C ARG A 63 32.27 4.61 -13.36
N SER A 64 32.25 4.41 -14.68
CA SER A 64 32.88 5.30 -15.65
C SER A 64 32.18 5.19 -17.02
N GLY A 65 32.17 6.30 -17.75
CA GLY A 65 31.28 6.55 -18.89
C GLY A 65 31.80 6.10 -20.27
N PRO A 66 31.15 6.58 -21.34
CA PRO A 66 30.93 5.77 -22.55
C PRO A 66 31.94 6.02 -23.68
N LYS A 67 31.99 5.08 -24.63
CA LYS A 67 32.48 5.30 -26.00
C LYS A 67 31.57 4.64 -27.02
N HIS A 68 31.19 5.39 -28.06
CA HIS A 68 30.65 4.84 -29.30
C HIS A 68 31.76 4.08 -30.06
N TYR A 69 31.37 3.06 -30.84
CA TYR A 69 31.65 3.10 -32.28
C TYR A 69 30.62 2.27 -33.07
N LYS A 70 30.62 2.43 -34.40
CA LYS A 70 29.68 1.79 -35.34
C LYS A 70 30.38 0.79 -36.28
N GLN A 71 29.55 -0.10 -36.82
CA GLN A 71 29.58 -0.64 -38.20
C GLN A 71 30.59 -1.74 -38.62
N HIS A 72 29.97 -2.83 -39.11
CA HIS A 72 30.14 -3.47 -40.43
C HIS A 72 30.91 -4.81 -40.63
N ARG A 73 30.15 -5.68 -41.33
CA ARG A 73 30.50 -6.71 -42.35
C ARG A 73 30.70 -8.18 -41.93
N GLU A 74 30.05 -9.02 -42.74
CA GLU A 74 30.20 -10.48 -42.86
C GLU A 74 31.48 -10.84 -43.67
N PRO A 75 31.86 -12.14 -43.79
CA PRO A 75 31.36 -12.91 -44.95
C PRO A 75 31.13 -14.44 -44.76
N ALA A 76 30.07 -14.93 -45.42
CA ALA A 76 29.92 -16.16 -46.22
C ALA A 76 30.64 -17.52 -45.89
N ARG A 77 29.80 -18.54 -45.57
CA ARG A 77 29.47 -19.76 -46.38
C ARG A 77 30.53 -20.87 -46.73
N ALA A 78 30.32 -22.08 -46.17
CA ALA A 78 30.53 -23.44 -46.75
C ALA A 78 29.77 -24.47 -45.86
N GLU A 79 28.96 -25.44 -46.33
CA GLU A 79 29.27 -26.79 -46.89
C GLU A 79 30.07 -27.75 -45.94
N GLN A 80 29.81 -29.07 -45.81
CA GLN A 80 29.19 -30.05 -46.74
C GLN A 80 28.74 -31.39 -46.06
N ARG A 81 27.88 -32.18 -46.75
CA ARG A 81 27.69 -33.68 -46.71
C ARG A 81 26.73 -34.44 -45.73
N HIS A 82 26.28 -35.57 -46.28
CA HIS A 82 25.33 -36.64 -45.87
C HIS A 82 26.08 -37.90 -45.33
N PRO A 83 25.48 -39.03 -44.83
CA PRO A 83 24.24 -39.70 -45.31
C PRO A 83 23.31 -40.33 -44.23
N ALA A 84 22.45 -41.30 -44.62
CA ALA A 84 21.24 -41.75 -43.90
C ALA A 84 20.98 -43.28 -44.00
N ARG A 85 19.87 -43.75 -43.37
CA ARG A 85 19.21 -45.10 -43.30
C ARG A 85 19.08 -45.59 -41.84
N ARG A 86 18.09 -46.38 -41.39
CA ARG A 86 16.85 -47.07 -41.90
C ARG A 86 15.95 -47.29 -40.64
N SER A 87 14.64 -47.61 -40.59
CA SER A 87 13.42 -47.58 -41.43
C SER A 87 12.47 -48.72 -40.95
N SER A 88 11.37 -48.41 -40.25
CA SER A 88 10.21 -49.31 -40.00
C SER A 88 9.12 -48.55 -39.21
N SER A 89 7.81 -48.90 -39.21
CA SER A 89 6.94 -49.50 -40.24
C SER A 89 5.47 -49.46 -39.75
N GLY A 90 4.49 -49.23 -40.65
CA GLY A 90 3.03 -49.17 -40.36
C GLY A 90 2.49 -47.73 -40.31
N SER A 91 1.49 -47.32 -41.12
CA SER A 91 0.06 -47.69 -41.12
C SER A 91 -0.70 -47.13 -39.91
N SER A 92 -1.81 -46.38 -40.04
CA SER A 92 -2.79 -46.34 -41.13
C SER A 92 -3.50 -44.96 -41.31
N SER A 93 -4.53 -44.93 -42.15
CA SER A 93 -5.39 -43.79 -42.52
C SER A 93 -6.29 -43.29 -41.35
N SER A 94 -7.04 -42.19 -41.43
CA SER A 94 -7.44 -41.40 -42.61
C SER A 94 -7.64 -39.90 -42.30
N SER A 95 -7.73 -39.07 -43.35
CA SER A 95 -7.97 -37.61 -43.27
C SER A 95 -9.32 -37.22 -43.86
N TYR A 96 -9.87 -36.08 -43.45
CA TYR A 96 -10.99 -35.40 -44.11
C TYR A 96 -10.78 -33.88 -44.09
N SER A 97 -10.56 -33.27 -45.26
CA SER A 97 -10.73 -31.82 -45.49
C SER A 97 -10.62 -31.40 -46.97
N SER A 98 -11.71 -30.82 -47.47
CA SER A 98 -11.76 -29.59 -48.30
C SER A 98 -11.57 -29.61 -49.83
N ILE A 99 -12.19 -28.57 -50.43
CA ILE A 99 -11.94 -27.86 -51.72
C ILE A 99 -12.87 -28.16 -52.93
N PHE A 100 -13.83 -27.23 -53.12
CA PHE A 100 -14.32 -26.54 -54.35
C PHE A 100 -14.45 -27.26 -55.73
N LEU A 101 -15.53 -26.91 -56.47
CA LEU A 101 -15.44 -26.00 -57.66
C LEU A 101 -16.81 -25.61 -58.30
N HIS A 102 -16.77 -24.54 -59.13
CA HIS A 102 -17.83 -23.95 -60.00
C HIS A 102 -18.96 -23.15 -59.29
N GLY A 103 -19.47 -22.03 -59.83
CA GLY A 103 -19.17 -21.31 -61.09
C GLY A 103 -19.68 -19.84 -61.14
N ARG A 104 -19.49 -19.15 -62.29
CA ARG A 104 -19.87 -17.74 -62.62
C ARG A 104 -20.98 -17.72 -63.72
N PRO A 105 -21.62 -16.60 -64.17
CA PRO A 105 -21.21 -15.18 -64.25
C PRO A 105 -22.16 -14.23 -63.44
N ALA A 106 -22.57 -12.97 -63.73
CA ALA A 106 -22.45 -12.01 -64.85
C ALA A 106 -22.68 -10.52 -64.38
N GLY A 107 -22.63 -9.54 -65.31
CA GLY A 107 -22.90 -8.09 -65.11
C GLY A 107 -21.67 -7.27 -64.66
N MET A 108 -21.15 -6.22 -65.33
CA MET A 108 -21.72 -4.96 -65.88
C MET A 108 -22.38 -4.07 -64.81
N VAL A 109 -22.12 -2.76 -64.70
CA VAL A 109 -21.73 -1.73 -65.71
C VAL A 109 -20.54 -0.84 -65.25
N SER A 110 -19.94 -0.05 -66.16
CA SER A 110 -18.91 0.98 -65.92
C SER A 110 -19.26 2.28 -66.68
N MET A 111 -18.85 3.47 -66.20
CA MET A 111 -18.54 4.70 -66.99
C MET A 111 -18.03 5.86 -66.10
N LEU A 112 -17.50 6.94 -66.71
CA LEU A 112 -16.80 8.07 -66.05
C LEU A 112 -17.29 9.47 -66.50
N GLY A 113 -17.66 10.35 -65.55
CA GLY A 113 -17.73 11.82 -65.68
C GLY A 113 -18.73 12.43 -66.71
N PRO A 114 -18.72 13.77 -66.93
CA PRO A 114 -17.96 14.85 -66.25
C PRO A 114 -18.85 16.03 -65.71
N LEU A 115 -18.19 17.15 -65.37
CA LEU A 115 -18.67 18.37 -64.70
C LEU A 115 -19.92 19.09 -65.27
N LEU A 116 -20.61 19.87 -64.41
CA LEU A 116 -20.94 21.28 -64.68
C LEU A 116 -21.14 22.10 -63.38
N LEU A 117 -21.20 23.45 -63.49
CA LEU A 117 -21.08 24.39 -62.37
C LEU A 117 -22.40 24.72 -61.65
N ALA A 118 -22.32 24.95 -60.33
CA ALA A 118 -23.17 25.90 -59.61
C ALA A 118 -22.35 26.56 -58.50
N ALA A 119 -22.19 27.90 -58.54
CA ALA A 119 -21.49 28.65 -57.51
C ALA A 119 -22.49 29.25 -56.51
N ALA A 120 -22.24 29.06 -55.22
CA ALA A 120 -23.00 29.69 -54.13
C ALA A 120 -22.02 30.33 -53.13
N PHE A 121 -22.30 31.56 -52.73
CA PHE A 121 -21.44 32.31 -51.81
C PHE A 121 -21.54 31.76 -50.38
N LEU A 122 -20.39 31.47 -49.77
CA LEU A 122 -20.24 31.47 -48.31
C LEU A 122 -19.13 32.44 -47.95
N VAL A 123 -19.49 33.47 -47.17
CA VAL A 123 -18.59 34.53 -46.74
C VAL A 123 -17.65 33.98 -45.68
N ALA A 124 -16.33 34.11 -45.90
CA ALA A 124 -15.32 33.69 -44.95
C ALA A 124 -15.27 34.67 -43.76
N SER A 125 -16.11 34.46 -42.76
CA SER A 125 -16.01 35.11 -41.45
C SER A 125 -14.76 34.59 -40.73
N ALA A 126 -13.64 35.29 -40.88
CA ALA A 126 -12.38 34.98 -40.21
C ALA A 126 -12.50 35.24 -38.70
N ALA A 127 -13.01 34.26 -37.97
CA ALA A 127 -12.94 34.25 -36.52
C ALA A 127 -11.45 34.25 -36.10
N PRO A 128 -11.02 35.14 -35.18
CA PRO A 128 -9.64 35.15 -34.73
C PRO A 128 -9.35 33.83 -34.00
N VAL A 129 -8.33 33.11 -34.47
CA VAL A 129 -7.78 31.97 -33.72
C VAL A 129 -7.36 32.49 -32.34
N PRO A 130 -7.88 31.95 -31.23
CA PRO A 130 -7.43 32.39 -29.92
C PRO A 130 -5.96 32.03 -29.80
N ALA A 131 -5.11 33.05 -29.69
CA ALA A 131 -3.69 32.85 -29.47
C ALA A 131 -3.52 31.96 -28.24
N ALA A 132 -2.69 30.91 -28.35
CA ALA A 132 -2.50 29.94 -27.27
C ALA A 132 -2.09 30.69 -26.00
N ALA A 133 -3.01 30.76 -25.04
CA ALA A 133 -2.76 31.44 -23.78
C ALA A 133 -1.64 30.69 -23.07
N ALA A 134 -0.44 31.27 -23.08
CA ALA A 134 0.69 30.70 -22.38
C ALA A 134 0.28 30.55 -20.90
N THR A 135 0.16 29.31 -20.45
CA THR A 135 -0.23 28.98 -19.08
C THR A 135 0.75 29.65 -18.14
N ALA A 136 0.31 30.72 -17.47
CA ALA A 136 1.13 31.40 -16.49
C ALA A 136 1.61 30.35 -15.47
N PRO A 137 2.91 30.32 -15.10
CA PRO A 137 3.37 29.39 -14.08
C PRO A 137 2.54 29.60 -12.83
N ALA A 138 1.98 28.52 -12.28
CA ALA A 138 1.12 28.58 -11.10
C ALA A 138 1.85 29.35 -10.00
N ALA A 139 1.24 30.46 -9.55
CA ALA A 139 1.90 31.43 -8.71
C ALA A 139 2.46 30.76 -7.46
N THR A 140 3.79 30.68 -7.38
CA THR A 140 4.50 30.04 -6.27
C THR A 140 4.21 30.82 -5.00
N ARG A 141 3.30 30.27 -4.17
CA ARG A 141 3.06 30.78 -2.82
C ARG A 141 4.41 30.89 -2.11
N PRO A 142 4.74 32.03 -1.47
CA PRO A 142 5.98 32.14 -0.72
C PRO A 142 6.08 31.02 0.31
N TYR A 143 7.22 30.33 0.34
CA TYR A 143 7.52 29.34 1.37
C TYR A 143 7.79 30.08 2.68
N HIS A 144 6.71 30.39 3.40
CA HIS A 144 6.78 30.75 4.81
C HIS A 144 7.34 29.53 5.56
N GLY A 145 8.51 29.69 6.20
CA GLY A 145 9.32 28.58 6.68
C GLY A 145 8.52 27.57 7.51
N GLY A 146 8.37 26.36 6.98
CA GLY A 146 7.49 25.34 7.54
C GLY A 146 7.83 24.93 8.97
N CYS A 147 6.77 24.60 9.72
CA CYS A 147 6.83 24.01 11.06
C CYS A 147 7.67 22.72 11.14
N TYR A 148 7.86 22.03 10.02
CA TYR A 148 8.88 21.01 9.82
C TYR A 148 9.79 21.44 8.66
N SER A 149 11.09 21.21 8.75
CA SER A 149 12.04 21.58 7.69
C SER A 149 12.06 20.55 6.55
N HIS A 150 11.86 19.28 6.89
CA HIS A 150 11.77 18.17 5.95
C HIS A 150 10.64 17.22 6.35
N PHE A 151 10.14 16.45 5.39
CA PHE A 151 9.25 15.32 5.60
C PHE A 151 9.88 14.03 5.04
N PHE A 152 9.97 12.98 5.85
CA PHE A 152 10.50 11.68 5.45
C PHE A 152 9.44 10.60 5.61
N ALA A 153 9.14 9.87 4.54
CA ALA A 153 8.10 8.83 4.51
C ALA A 153 8.67 7.43 4.22
N PHE A 154 8.13 6.41 4.88
CA PHE A 154 8.54 5.00 4.79
C PHE A 154 7.30 4.10 4.81
N GLY A 155 7.24 3.04 4.02
CA GLY A 155 6.04 2.18 3.92
C GLY A 155 5.94 1.48 2.57
N ASP A 156 4.72 1.29 2.09
CA ASP A 156 4.44 0.55 0.84
C ASP A 156 3.62 1.33 -0.21
N SER A 157 2.85 0.63 -1.06
CA SER A 157 2.08 1.19 -2.18
C SER A 157 1.02 2.21 -1.76
N LEU A 158 0.56 2.16 -0.51
CA LEU A 158 -0.41 3.12 0.04
C LEU A 158 0.16 4.55 0.12
N ILE A 159 1.49 4.68 0.09
CA ILE A 159 2.20 5.97 0.07
C ILE A 159 3.36 6.05 -0.94
N ASP A 160 3.58 5.05 -1.80
CA ASP A 160 4.64 5.10 -2.83
C ASP A 160 4.32 6.13 -3.92
N THR A 161 5.13 7.18 -4.01
CA THR A 161 4.99 8.27 -4.99
C THR A 161 5.78 8.06 -6.30
N GLY A 162 6.38 6.88 -6.49
CA GLY A 162 6.98 6.44 -7.76
C GLY A 162 8.18 5.49 -7.65
N ASN A 163 8.69 5.18 -6.46
CA ASN A 163 9.89 4.35 -6.28
C ASN A 163 9.76 2.98 -6.98
N PHE A 164 8.59 2.33 -6.91
CA PHE A 164 8.36 1.06 -7.60
C PHE A 164 8.58 1.14 -9.13
N ILE A 165 8.09 2.20 -9.79
CA ILE A 165 8.27 2.35 -11.24
C ILE A 165 9.68 2.78 -11.64
N HIS A 166 10.47 3.34 -10.72
CA HIS A 166 11.87 3.69 -10.96
C HIS A 166 12.84 2.49 -10.85
N TYR A 167 12.48 1.43 -10.11
CA TYR A 167 13.31 0.21 -10.04
C TYR A 167 12.79 -0.95 -10.90
N SER A 168 11.47 -1.08 -11.05
CA SER A 168 10.88 -2.27 -11.67
C SER A 168 11.05 -2.25 -13.19
N THR A 169 11.60 -3.34 -13.74
CA THR A 169 11.67 -3.57 -15.19
C THR A 169 10.32 -3.98 -15.79
N ALA A 170 9.33 -4.33 -14.95
CA ALA A 170 7.97 -4.67 -15.33
C ALA A 170 6.99 -4.09 -14.28
N PRO A 171 6.73 -2.76 -14.30
CA PRO A 171 5.91 -2.11 -13.28
C PRO A 171 4.41 -2.46 -13.35
N GLY A 172 3.96 -3.19 -14.37
CA GLY A 172 2.58 -3.69 -14.44
C GLY A 172 1.52 -2.58 -14.48
N PRO A 173 0.35 -2.78 -13.84
CA PRO A 173 -0.77 -1.84 -13.91
C PRO A 173 -0.45 -0.38 -13.55
N VAL A 174 0.34 -0.14 -12.51
CA VAL A 174 0.54 1.22 -11.96
C VAL A 174 1.32 2.19 -12.87
N ALA A 175 1.88 1.68 -13.98
CA ALA A 175 2.49 2.47 -15.04
C ALA A 175 1.55 2.78 -16.22
N HIS A 176 0.28 2.35 -16.17
CA HIS A 176 -0.68 2.42 -17.27
C HIS A 176 -2.01 3.08 -16.84
N SER A 177 -2.75 3.63 -17.82
CA SER A 177 -4.08 4.21 -17.60
C SER A 177 -5.06 3.13 -17.14
N PRO A 178 -5.96 3.38 -16.15
CA PRO A 178 -6.33 4.69 -15.60
C PRO A 178 -5.64 5.14 -14.29
N TYR A 179 -4.51 4.55 -13.87
CA TYR A 179 -3.81 5.06 -12.68
C TYR A 179 -3.40 6.53 -12.86
N GLY A 180 -3.68 7.36 -11.85
CA GLY A 180 -3.42 8.80 -11.87
C GLY A 180 -4.36 9.65 -12.74
N GLU A 181 -5.50 9.12 -13.22
CA GLU A 181 -6.45 9.85 -14.06
C GLU A 181 -7.07 11.11 -13.43
N THR A 182 -7.33 11.18 -12.12
CA THR A 182 -8.13 12.27 -11.53
C THR A 182 -7.36 13.56 -11.28
N PHE A 183 -6.08 13.49 -10.92
CA PHE A 183 -5.26 14.67 -10.60
C PHE A 183 -4.00 14.82 -11.47
N PHE A 184 -3.33 13.72 -11.83
CA PHE A 184 -2.13 13.77 -12.65
C PHE A 184 -2.43 13.67 -14.16
N HIS A 185 -3.63 13.19 -14.49
CA HIS A 185 -4.11 12.86 -15.84
C HIS A 185 -3.15 11.93 -16.61
N ARG A 186 -2.34 11.15 -15.88
CA ARG A 186 -1.38 10.16 -16.38
C ARG A 186 -0.87 9.27 -15.23
N PRO A 187 -0.35 8.07 -15.52
CA PRO A 187 0.31 7.23 -14.52
C PRO A 187 1.55 7.91 -13.90
N THR A 188 1.71 7.75 -12.59
CA THR A 188 2.87 8.25 -11.83
C THR A 188 3.51 7.21 -10.91
N GLY A 189 3.07 5.96 -10.97
CA GLY A 189 3.52 4.91 -10.05
C GLY A 189 2.81 4.89 -8.68
N ARG A 190 1.87 5.81 -8.45
CA ARG A 190 0.95 5.79 -7.29
C ARG A 190 -0.17 4.78 -7.51
N TRP A 191 -0.46 3.97 -6.49
CA TRP A 191 -1.52 2.96 -6.55
C TRP A 191 -2.89 3.56 -6.21
N SER A 192 -3.36 4.48 -7.06
CA SER A 192 -4.66 5.15 -6.93
C SER A 192 -5.09 5.78 -8.26
N ASP A 193 -6.33 6.27 -8.34
CA ASP A 193 -6.80 7.16 -9.41
C ASP A 193 -6.09 8.52 -9.39
N GLY A 194 -5.45 8.92 -8.28
CA GLY A 194 -4.81 10.23 -8.14
C GLY A 194 -3.75 10.30 -7.06
N ARG A 195 -3.86 11.31 -6.19
CA ARG A 195 -2.99 11.58 -5.04
C ARG A 195 -3.17 10.55 -3.92
N LEU A 196 -2.04 10.19 -3.31
CA LEU A 196 -1.98 9.43 -2.07
C LEU A 196 -2.01 10.38 -0.86
N ILE A 197 -2.23 9.85 0.35
CA ILE A 197 -2.29 10.65 1.58
C ILE A 197 -1.04 11.55 1.76
N VAL A 198 0.15 11.08 1.38
CA VAL A 198 1.41 11.84 1.45
C VAL A 198 1.45 13.06 0.54
N ASP A 199 0.78 13.05 -0.61
CA ASP A 199 0.74 14.21 -1.51
C ASP A 199 -0.04 15.36 -0.85
N PHE A 200 -1.14 15.05 -0.16
CA PHE A 200 -1.91 16.03 0.61
C PHE A 200 -1.13 16.56 1.82
N ILE A 201 -0.28 15.75 2.46
CA ILE A 201 0.63 16.21 3.53
C ILE A 201 1.65 17.22 2.96
N VAL A 202 2.28 16.90 1.83
CA VAL A 202 3.23 17.77 1.13
C VAL A 202 2.58 19.09 0.71
N GLU A 203 1.36 19.04 0.16
CA GLU A 203 0.55 20.20 -0.20
C GLU A 203 0.19 21.07 1.02
N ARG A 204 -0.21 20.46 2.15
CA ARG A 204 -0.56 21.16 3.40
C ARG A 204 0.65 21.81 4.08
N LEU A 205 1.83 21.19 3.99
CA LEU A 205 3.10 21.72 4.49
C LEU A 205 3.75 22.73 3.52
N GLY A 206 3.23 22.86 2.30
CA GLY A 206 3.65 23.89 1.34
C GLY A 206 5.02 23.66 0.71
N TYR A 207 5.52 22.42 0.67
CA TYR A 207 6.83 22.14 0.07
C TYR A 207 6.76 22.22 -1.47
N PRO A 208 7.61 23.04 -2.12
CA PRO A 208 7.60 23.21 -3.57
C PRO A 208 8.12 21.98 -4.33
N ARG A 209 8.85 21.09 -3.65
CA ARG A 209 9.38 19.85 -4.21
C ARG A 209 9.57 18.79 -3.13
N TRP A 210 9.07 17.60 -3.39
CA TRP A 210 9.28 16.40 -2.57
C TRP A 210 9.31 15.18 -3.51
N SER A 211 10.39 14.41 -3.50
CA SER A 211 10.67 13.38 -4.51
C SER A 211 10.70 11.96 -3.91
N PRO A 212 10.28 10.93 -4.69
CA PRO A 212 10.65 9.55 -4.38
C PRO A 212 12.17 9.39 -4.45
N TYR A 213 12.72 8.68 -3.46
CA TYR A 213 14.16 8.52 -3.26
C TYR A 213 14.92 7.99 -4.49
N LEU A 214 14.27 7.17 -5.33
CA LEU A 214 14.90 6.60 -6.52
C LEU A 214 14.86 7.50 -7.77
N ASP A 215 14.13 8.62 -7.77
CA ASP A 215 14.22 9.64 -8.84
C ASP A 215 15.23 10.75 -8.53
N GLY A 216 15.43 11.06 -7.25
CA GLY A 216 16.38 12.08 -6.82
C GLY A 216 17.83 11.67 -7.06
N LYS A 217 18.65 12.65 -7.43
CA LYS A 217 20.02 12.54 -7.95
C LYS A 217 21.01 13.42 -7.18
N SER A 218 20.57 14.51 -6.54
CA SER A 218 21.39 15.40 -5.72
C SER A 218 20.69 15.89 -4.44
N LYS A 219 21.42 16.63 -3.58
CA LYS A 219 20.90 17.21 -2.33
C LYS A 219 19.74 18.18 -2.57
N GLU A 220 19.74 18.85 -3.72
CA GLU A 220 18.74 19.84 -4.15
C GLU A 220 17.37 19.19 -4.41
N ASP A 221 17.36 17.91 -4.77
CA ASP A 221 16.13 17.14 -4.99
C ASP A 221 15.42 16.76 -3.67
N PHE A 222 16.12 16.89 -2.54
CA PHE A 222 15.73 16.39 -1.22
C PHE A 222 15.71 17.49 -0.13
N GLN A 223 15.70 18.77 -0.51
CA GLN A 223 15.74 19.92 0.42
C GLN A 223 14.55 19.98 1.41
N HIS A 224 13.43 19.35 1.08
CA HIS A 224 12.26 19.20 1.95
C HIS A 224 12.01 17.74 2.36
N GLY A 225 13.03 16.90 2.22
CA GLY A 225 12.98 15.47 2.52
C GLY A 225 12.67 14.59 1.31
N ALA A 226 12.25 13.35 1.57
CA ALA A 226 12.13 12.30 0.56
C ALA A 226 11.11 11.21 0.94
N ASN A 227 10.59 10.52 -0.06
CA ASN A 227 9.79 9.31 0.11
C ASN A 227 10.63 8.04 -0.15
N PHE A 228 10.71 7.15 0.84
CA PHE A 228 11.39 5.86 0.75
C PHE A 228 10.42 4.68 0.60
N ALA A 229 9.11 4.91 0.70
CA ALA A 229 8.09 3.87 0.55
C ALA A 229 8.17 3.22 -0.84
N VAL A 230 7.92 1.91 -0.92
CA VAL A 230 7.97 1.16 -2.18
C VAL A 230 6.82 0.16 -2.23
N ALA A 231 6.05 0.14 -3.32
CA ALA A 231 4.98 -0.81 -3.50
C ALA A 231 5.41 -2.27 -3.26
N SER A 232 4.51 -3.08 -2.67
CA SER A 232 4.80 -4.42 -2.11
C SER A 232 5.77 -4.42 -0.91
N GLY A 233 6.11 -3.24 -0.36
CA GLY A 233 6.95 -3.06 0.82
C GLY A 233 6.46 -3.87 2.03
N THR A 234 7.39 -4.52 2.72
CA THR A 234 7.12 -5.36 3.90
C THR A 234 7.88 -4.84 5.11
N ALA A 235 7.41 -5.11 6.32
CA ALA A 235 8.16 -4.84 7.55
C ALA A 235 9.33 -5.84 7.71
N LEU A 236 9.07 -7.12 7.43
CA LEU A 236 10.05 -8.20 7.46
C LEU A 236 10.87 -8.24 6.15
N ASN A 237 12.06 -8.83 6.20
CA ASN A 237 12.88 -9.00 4.98
C ASN A 237 12.37 -10.16 4.12
N GLN A 238 12.37 -10.01 2.79
CA GLN A 238 11.98 -11.07 1.82
C GLN A 238 12.60 -12.45 2.08
N LEU A 239 13.83 -12.52 2.63
CA LEU A 239 14.52 -13.76 2.94
C LEU A 239 13.81 -14.60 4.02
N LEU A 240 13.03 -13.97 4.91
CA LEU A 240 12.19 -14.67 5.88
C LEU A 240 11.07 -15.43 5.17
N PHE A 241 10.32 -14.77 4.28
CA PHE A 241 9.26 -15.42 3.50
C PHE A 241 9.81 -16.57 2.65
N LYS A 242 11.00 -16.39 2.02
CA LYS A 242 11.71 -17.44 1.31
C LYS A 242 12.07 -18.64 2.23
N LYS A 243 12.52 -18.39 3.46
CA LYS A 243 12.80 -19.44 4.47
C LYS A 243 11.53 -20.20 4.87
N HIS A 244 10.37 -19.55 4.88
CA HIS A 244 9.06 -20.19 5.11
C HIS A 244 8.40 -20.76 3.84
N GLY A 245 9.20 -21.02 2.79
CA GLY A 245 8.76 -21.72 1.59
C GLY A 245 7.71 -20.97 0.77
N LEU A 246 7.73 -19.63 0.82
CA LEU A 246 6.92 -18.77 -0.05
C LEU A 246 7.73 -18.39 -1.29
N ASN A 247 7.03 -18.27 -2.42
CA ASN A 247 7.55 -17.57 -3.58
C ASN A 247 7.71 -16.08 -3.22
N VAL A 248 8.88 -15.53 -3.52
CA VAL A 248 9.23 -14.13 -3.26
C VAL A 248 9.37 -13.29 -4.51
N GLY A 249 9.09 -13.84 -5.70
CA GLY A 249 9.22 -13.13 -6.98
C GLY A 249 8.27 -11.95 -7.15
N SER A 250 7.21 -11.88 -6.36
CA SER A 250 6.25 -10.76 -6.28
C SER A 250 6.38 -9.94 -4.99
N ILE A 251 7.40 -10.18 -4.17
CA ILE A 251 7.71 -9.40 -2.96
C ILE A 251 8.85 -8.44 -3.29
N THR A 252 8.72 -7.15 -2.97
CA THR A 252 9.83 -6.21 -3.19
C THR A 252 11.00 -6.49 -2.23
N PRO A 253 12.27 -6.41 -2.68
CA PRO A 253 13.42 -6.52 -1.77
C PRO A 253 13.54 -5.34 -0.79
N TYR A 254 12.81 -4.25 -1.03
CA TYR A 254 12.89 -2.98 -0.30
C TYR A 254 11.97 -2.93 0.92
N SER A 255 12.15 -3.89 1.83
CA SER A 255 11.47 -3.90 3.13
C SER A 255 11.85 -2.68 3.99
N LEU A 256 11.07 -2.39 5.03
CA LEU A 256 11.24 -1.21 5.90
C LEU A 256 12.68 -1.01 6.38
N GLY A 257 13.37 -2.08 6.80
CA GLY A 257 14.77 -2.02 7.21
C GLY A 257 15.75 -1.58 6.09
N VAL A 258 15.42 -1.86 4.83
CA VAL A 258 16.18 -1.40 3.65
C VAL A 258 15.89 0.07 3.36
N GLN A 259 14.63 0.50 3.52
CA GLN A 259 14.22 1.91 3.38
C GLN A 259 14.90 2.79 4.45
N ILE A 260 14.99 2.33 5.70
CA ILE A 260 15.81 2.96 6.75
C ILE A 260 17.30 2.99 6.37
N GLY A 261 17.79 1.96 5.67
CA GLY A 261 19.15 1.91 5.12
C GLY A 261 19.40 2.91 3.97
N TRP A 262 18.38 3.25 3.18
CA TRP A 262 18.43 4.34 2.21
C TRP A 262 18.42 5.70 2.90
N PHE A 263 17.54 5.90 3.88
CA PHE A 263 17.47 7.15 4.63
C PHE A 263 18.79 7.50 5.32
N LYS A 264 19.48 6.53 5.92
CA LYS A 264 20.82 6.73 6.50
C LYS A 264 21.85 7.23 5.47
N LYS A 265 21.73 6.85 4.19
CA LYS A 265 22.57 7.36 3.10
C LYS A 265 22.17 8.77 2.69
N LEU A 266 20.87 9.07 2.60
CA LEU A 266 20.40 10.43 2.30
C LEU A 266 20.80 11.41 3.42
N LEU A 267 20.59 11.06 4.68
CA LEU A 267 20.94 11.93 5.82
C LEU A 267 22.43 12.30 5.85
N ALA A 268 23.32 11.38 5.44
CA ALA A 268 24.75 11.63 5.28
C ALA A 268 25.11 12.46 4.01
N MET A 269 24.23 12.51 3.01
CA MET A 269 24.34 13.41 1.85
C MET A 269 23.83 14.82 2.17
N LEU A 270 22.75 14.93 2.96
CA LEU A 270 22.17 16.21 3.37
C LEU A 270 23.10 16.97 4.34
N ALA A 271 23.74 16.27 5.27
CA ALA A 271 24.51 16.87 6.37
C ALA A 271 25.82 16.13 6.66
N SER A 272 26.91 16.90 6.78
CA SER A 272 28.28 16.38 6.88
C SER A 272 28.69 15.98 8.30
N THR A 273 28.24 16.74 9.29
CA THR A 273 28.50 16.55 10.72
C THR A 273 27.34 15.84 11.43
N GLU A 274 27.63 15.23 12.58
CA GLU A 274 26.58 14.70 13.47
C GLU A 274 25.62 15.78 13.99
N HIS A 275 26.09 17.02 14.14
CA HIS A 275 25.28 18.12 14.63
C HIS A 275 24.23 18.56 13.61
N GLU A 276 24.65 18.85 12.37
CA GLU A 276 23.74 19.14 11.25
C GLU A 276 22.73 18.00 11.03
N ARG A 277 23.19 16.73 11.08
CA ARG A 277 22.30 15.57 10.96
C ARG A 277 21.24 15.55 12.07
N ARG A 278 21.62 15.79 13.32
CA ARG A 278 20.69 15.82 14.45
C ARG A 278 19.74 17.01 14.41
N GLU A 279 20.15 18.17 13.88
CA GLU A 279 19.22 19.29 13.66
C GLU A 279 18.17 18.94 12.61
N ILE A 280 18.57 18.37 11.46
CA ILE A 280 17.63 17.87 10.44
C ILE A 280 16.65 16.89 11.08
N MET A 281 17.16 15.87 11.79
CA MET A 281 16.33 14.85 12.44
C MET A 281 15.35 15.44 13.47
N ALA A 282 15.78 16.43 14.26
CA ALA A 282 14.93 17.04 15.29
C ALA A 282 13.85 17.97 14.70
N ARG A 283 14.11 18.58 13.53
CA ARG A 283 13.19 19.51 12.85
C ARG A 283 12.35 18.87 11.75
N SER A 284 12.44 17.55 11.56
CA SER A 284 11.72 16.82 10.52
C SER A 284 10.48 16.10 11.02
N LEU A 285 9.48 15.99 10.14
CA LEU A 285 8.35 15.08 10.28
C LEU A 285 8.72 13.71 9.72
N PHE A 286 8.44 12.64 10.47
CA PHE A 286 8.58 11.26 10.00
C PHE A 286 7.20 10.61 9.92
N LEU A 287 6.83 10.06 8.77
CA LEU A 287 5.72 9.12 8.62
C LEU A 287 6.32 7.74 8.31
N VAL A 288 6.35 6.87 9.31
CA VAL A 288 6.45 5.43 9.04
C VAL A 288 5.00 5.01 8.80
N GLY A 289 4.57 5.02 7.54
CA GLY A 289 3.20 4.76 7.10
C GLY A 289 2.75 3.32 7.34
N GLU A 290 1.64 2.92 6.73
CA GLU A 290 1.20 1.52 6.85
C GLU A 290 2.27 0.61 6.26
N ILE A 291 2.68 -0.38 7.05
CA ILE A 291 3.74 -1.30 6.74
C ILE A 291 3.59 -2.57 7.59
N GLY A 292 2.82 -3.50 7.07
CA GLY A 292 2.56 -4.79 7.72
C GLY A 292 1.45 -5.59 7.05
N ALA A 293 0.52 -4.93 6.34
CA ALA A 293 -0.47 -5.63 5.54
C ALA A 293 0.19 -6.54 4.49
N ASN A 294 1.24 -6.08 3.82
CA ASN A 294 1.92 -6.88 2.80
C ASN A 294 2.62 -8.13 3.36
N ASP A 295 3.09 -8.10 4.62
CA ASP A 295 3.58 -9.28 5.33
C ASP A 295 2.48 -10.35 5.55
N TYR A 296 1.21 -9.98 5.42
CA TYR A 296 0.03 -10.87 5.50
C TYR A 296 -0.54 -11.19 4.11
N ASN A 297 -0.56 -10.20 3.20
CA ASN A 297 -1.00 -10.34 1.80
C ASN A 297 -0.20 -11.43 1.08
N HIS A 298 1.13 -11.40 1.15
CA HIS A 298 1.98 -12.34 0.41
C HIS A 298 1.79 -13.81 0.84
N PRO A 299 1.66 -14.14 2.14
CA PRO A 299 1.18 -15.45 2.58
C PRO A 299 -0.24 -15.81 2.15
N PHE A 300 -1.22 -14.89 2.29
CA PHE A 300 -2.63 -15.20 1.97
C PHE A 300 -2.83 -15.47 0.47
N PHE A 301 -2.21 -14.68 -0.41
CA PHE A 301 -2.21 -14.92 -1.86
C PHE A 301 -1.42 -16.18 -2.28
N GLN A 302 -0.77 -16.85 -1.33
CA GLN A 302 -0.10 -18.14 -1.50
C GLN A 302 -0.74 -19.25 -0.64
N ASN A 303 -2.04 -19.10 -0.35
CA ASN A 303 -2.88 -20.07 0.36
C ASN A 303 -2.35 -20.50 1.73
N ARG A 304 -1.63 -19.62 2.45
CA ARG A 304 -1.30 -19.84 3.86
C ARG A 304 -2.52 -19.60 4.75
N THR A 305 -2.56 -20.32 5.87
CA THR A 305 -3.66 -20.27 6.85
C THR A 305 -3.58 -19.03 7.73
N LEU A 306 -4.71 -18.65 8.35
CA LEU A 306 -4.73 -17.57 9.35
C LEU A 306 -3.71 -17.82 10.48
N GLY A 307 -3.59 -19.06 10.99
CA GLY A 307 -2.61 -19.39 12.03
C GLY A 307 -1.14 -19.23 11.61
N PHE A 308 -0.82 -19.39 10.32
CA PHE A 308 0.50 -19.05 9.80
C PHE A 308 0.71 -17.53 9.81
N VAL A 309 -0.27 -16.75 9.35
CA VAL A 309 -0.19 -15.29 9.25
C VAL A 309 -0.16 -14.63 10.63
N ASP A 310 -0.99 -15.09 11.56
CA ASP A 310 -1.03 -14.63 12.95
C ASP A 310 0.33 -14.78 13.66
N SER A 311 1.07 -15.85 13.35
CA SER A 311 2.42 -16.08 13.88
C SER A 311 3.45 -15.04 13.41
N LEU A 312 3.18 -14.32 12.31
CA LEU A 312 4.03 -13.24 11.80
C LEU A 312 3.76 -11.91 12.53
N VAL A 313 2.59 -11.69 13.14
CA VAL A 313 2.24 -10.40 13.77
C VAL A 313 3.29 -9.95 14.81
N PRO A 314 3.76 -10.80 15.75
CA PRO A 314 4.79 -10.42 16.72
C PRO A 314 6.21 -10.25 16.13
N LEU A 315 6.41 -10.60 14.86
CA LEU A 315 7.63 -10.38 14.10
C LEU A 315 7.56 -9.03 13.36
N VAL A 316 6.43 -8.75 12.71
CA VAL A 316 6.12 -7.47 12.04
C VAL A 316 6.23 -6.31 13.01
N ILE A 317 5.51 -6.34 14.13
CA ILE A 317 5.55 -5.28 15.16
C ILE A 317 6.98 -5.06 15.70
N ARG A 318 7.79 -6.12 15.80
CA ARG A 318 9.20 -6.05 16.23
C ARG A 318 10.11 -5.39 15.18
N ALA A 319 9.83 -5.59 13.89
CA ALA A 319 10.55 -4.94 12.80
C ALA A 319 10.20 -3.45 12.68
N ILE A 320 8.91 -3.09 12.85
CA ILE A 320 8.45 -1.69 12.93
C ILE A 320 9.11 -1.00 14.13
N GLY A 321 9.02 -1.61 15.33
CA GLY A 321 9.60 -1.05 16.56
C GLY A 321 11.11 -0.78 16.47
N ARG A 322 11.89 -1.70 15.87
CA ARG A 322 13.33 -1.51 15.62
C ARG A 322 13.63 -0.40 14.61
N SER A 323 12.74 -0.20 13.63
CA SER A 323 12.90 0.85 12.62
C SER A 323 12.64 2.24 13.23
N LEU A 324 11.60 2.35 14.07
CA LEU A 324 11.30 3.56 14.86
C LEU A 324 12.43 3.90 15.84
N GLU A 325 12.89 2.91 16.60
CA GLU A 325 14.04 3.04 17.52
C GLU A 325 15.30 3.53 16.77
N SER A 326 15.57 3.00 15.56
CA SER A 326 16.68 3.47 14.74
C SER A 326 16.51 4.91 14.20
N LEU A 327 15.28 5.42 14.03
CA LEU A 327 15.06 6.84 13.69
C LEU A 327 15.27 7.73 14.92
N ILE A 328 14.80 7.29 16.09
CA ILE A 328 14.96 7.99 17.37
C ILE A 328 16.45 8.13 17.73
N GLN A 329 17.25 7.07 17.59
CA GLN A 329 18.70 7.09 17.85
C GLN A 329 19.47 8.06 16.93
N LEU A 330 19.03 8.22 15.67
CA LEU A 330 19.55 9.23 14.75
C LEU A 330 19.15 10.66 15.17
N GLY A 331 18.04 10.83 15.90
CA GLY A 331 17.60 12.08 16.50
C GLY A 331 16.15 12.48 16.23
N ALA A 332 15.32 11.61 15.64
CA ALA A 332 13.93 11.93 15.29
C ALA A 332 13.13 12.38 16.53
N LYS A 333 12.39 13.49 16.42
CA LYS A 333 11.54 14.02 17.50
C LYS A 333 10.04 13.93 17.22
N THR A 334 9.63 13.80 15.96
CA THR A 334 8.23 13.75 15.56
C THR A 334 7.99 12.59 14.59
N LEU A 335 7.38 11.52 15.06
CA LEU A 335 7.07 10.32 14.26
C LEU A 335 5.57 10.00 14.36
N TYR A 336 4.93 9.86 13.19
CA TYR A 336 3.57 9.37 13.04
C TYR A 336 3.62 7.96 12.48
N VAL A 337 2.82 7.06 13.07
CA VAL A 337 2.81 5.62 12.75
C VAL A 337 1.36 5.13 12.72
N PRO A 338 0.78 4.83 11.54
CA PRO A 338 -0.58 4.34 11.46
C PRO A 338 -0.68 2.85 11.77
N GLY A 339 -1.87 2.44 12.19
CA GLY A 339 -2.29 1.04 12.11
C GLY A 339 -2.64 0.63 10.68
N ILE A 340 -2.94 -0.66 10.52
CA ILE A 340 -3.55 -1.20 9.30
C ILE A 340 -5.06 -0.93 9.36
N PHE A 341 -5.65 -0.45 8.26
CA PHE A 341 -7.10 -0.30 8.12
C PHE A 341 -7.81 -1.69 8.09
N PRO A 342 -9.14 -1.80 8.25
CA PRO A 342 -9.86 -3.07 8.17
C PRO A 342 -9.66 -3.80 6.83
N LEU A 343 -8.71 -4.73 6.78
CA LEU A 343 -8.41 -5.54 5.59
C LEU A 343 -9.59 -6.45 5.22
N GLY A 344 -10.48 -6.76 6.16
CA GLY A 344 -11.72 -7.48 5.91
C GLY A 344 -12.72 -6.70 5.07
N CYS A 345 -12.61 -5.37 5.01
CA CYS A 345 -13.43 -4.51 4.15
C CYS A 345 -12.82 -4.30 2.74
N LEU A 346 -11.67 -4.91 2.40
CA LEU A 346 -11.10 -4.77 1.06
C LEU A 346 -11.83 -5.65 0.04
N PRO A 347 -12.25 -5.09 -1.12
CA PRO A 347 -13.00 -5.83 -2.15
C PRO A 347 -12.32 -7.14 -2.57
N ARG A 348 -10.98 -7.14 -2.72
CA ARG A 348 -10.23 -8.36 -3.09
C ARG A 348 -10.25 -9.41 -1.98
N TYR A 349 -10.16 -9.03 -0.71
CA TYR A 349 -10.24 -10.02 0.37
C TYR A 349 -11.63 -10.64 0.48
N ILE A 350 -12.68 -9.83 0.36
CA ILE A 350 -14.06 -10.30 0.30
C ILE A 350 -14.24 -11.28 -0.88
N PHE A 351 -13.78 -10.94 -2.08
CA PHE A 351 -13.83 -11.84 -3.25
C PHE A 351 -13.06 -13.15 -3.03
N LEU A 352 -11.85 -13.08 -2.47
CA LEU A 352 -10.96 -14.24 -2.27
C LEU A 352 -11.53 -15.24 -1.27
N PHE A 353 -12.21 -14.76 -0.22
CA PHE A 353 -12.65 -15.58 0.91
C PHE A 353 -14.18 -15.77 1.02
N ARG A 354 -14.97 -15.24 0.06
CA ARG A 354 -16.45 -15.37 -0.02
C ARG A 354 -17.04 -16.78 0.17
N ASN A 355 -16.26 -17.83 -0.13
CA ASN A 355 -16.68 -19.23 -0.05
C ASN A 355 -15.99 -20.00 1.09
N SER A 356 -15.10 -19.38 1.87
CA SER A 356 -14.36 -20.08 2.93
C SER A 356 -15.00 -19.86 4.28
N SER A 357 -15.92 -20.76 4.66
CA SER A 357 -16.26 -20.96 6.07
C SER A 357 -14.99 -21.41 6.81
N ARG A 358 -14.47 -20.57 7.69
CA ARG A 358 -13.20 -20.78 8.42
C ARG A 358 -13.42 -21.05 9.91
N THR A 359 -14.52 -20.56 10.47
CA THR A 359 -14.99 -20.89 11.81
C THR A 359 -15.59 -22.29 11.85
N ALA A 360 -14.77 -23.30 12.17
CA ALA A 360 -15.20 -24.69 12.30
C ALA A 360 -16.24 -24.86 13.43
N GLY A 361 -17.53 -24.85 13.06
CA GLY A 361 -18.66 -24.94 14.00
C GLY A 361 -19.54 -23.69 14.08
N ALA A 362 -19.26 -22.63 13.31
CA ALA A 362 -20.11 -21.45 13.19
C ALA A 362 -20.64 -21.31 11.74
N GLY A 363 -21.67 -20.46 11.53
CA GLY A 363 -22.37 -20.34 10.25
C GLY A 363 -21.57 -19.61 9.17
N ALA A 364 -22.11 -19.54 7.94
CA ALA A 364 -21.55 -18.67 6.91
C ALA A 364 -21.68 -17.17 7.29
N ASP A 365 -22.73 -16.83 8.05
CA ASP A 365 -22.93 -15.51 8.67
C ASP A 365 -21.90 -15.17 9.77
N ASP A 366 -21.10 -16.15 10.24
CA ASP A 366 -20.14 -15.96 11.34
C ASP A 366 -18.70 -15.59 10.90
N ASP A 367 -18.43 -15.56 9.60
CA ASP A 367 -17.16 -15.05 9.05
C ASP A 367 -17.22 -13.55 8.66
N TYR A 368 -18.37 -12.89 8.86
CA TYR A 368 -18.64 -11.50 8.46
C TYR A 368 -19.02 -10.56 9.62
N ASP A 369 -18.68 -9.28 9.50
CA ASP A 369 -19.04 -8.19 10.43
C ASP A 369 -20.47 -7.71 10.15
N ASP A 370 -21.42 -8.54 10.58
CA ASP A 370 -22.87 -8.44 10.37
C ASP A 370 -23.32 -8.36 8.90
N GLN A 371 -24.64 -8.38 8.69
CA GLN A 371 -25.27 -8.31 7.36
C GLN A 371 -25.46 -6.86 6.86
N ALA A 372 -25.03 -5.85 7.61
CA ALA A 372 -25.12 -4.43 7.27
C ALA A 372 -23.80 -3.85 6.75
N THR A 373 -22.62 -4.36 7.17
CA THR A 373 -21.35 -3.99 6.52
C THR A 373 -20.96 -4.96 5.40
N GLY A 374 -20.90 -6.27 5.66
CA GLY A 374 -20.36 -7.25 4.71
C GLY A 374 -18.82 -7.37 4.68
N CYS A 375 -18.10 -6.79 5.65
CA CYS A 375 -16.65 -7.00 5.81
C CYS A 375 -16.33 -8.36 6.45
N LEU A 376 -15.13 -8.91 6.23
CA LEU A 376 -14.69 -10.19 6.82
C LEU A 376 -14.18 -10.04 8.26
N ARG A 377 -14.96 -10.54 9.23
CA ARG A 377 -14.73 -10.41 10.68
C ARG A 377 -13.38 -10.92 11.12
N TRP A 378 -13.03 -12.17 10.80
CA TRP A 378 -11.78 -12.80 11.22
C TRP A 378 -10.52 -12.09 10.67
N LEU A 379 -10.64 -11.31 9.59
CA LEU A 379 -9.55 -10.53 9.01
C LEU A 379 -9.47 -9.12 9.62
N ASN A 380 -10.61 -8.56 10.03
CA ASN A 380 -10.68 -7.37 10.87
C ASN A 380 -10.18 -7.64 12.30
N ASP A 381 -10.40 -8.84 12.85
CA ASP A 381 -9.77 -9.31 14.10
C ASP A 381 -8.23 -9.33 14.01
N LEU A 382 -7.69 -9.84 12.90
CA LEU A 382 -6.24 -9.90 12.66
C LEU A 382 -5.61 -8.49 12.60
N THR A 383 -6.26 -7.54 11.92
CA THR A 383 -5.79 -6.15 11.85
C THR A 383 -5.95 -5.42 13.18
N SER A 384 -7.07 -5.62 13.88
CA SER A 384 -7.27 -5.12 15.25
C SER A 384 -6.20 -5.63 16.21
N ARG A 385 -5.81 -6.90 16.11
CA ARG A 385 -4.71 -7.49 16.90
C ARG A 385 -3.34 -6.92 16.52
N HIS A 386 -3.06 -6.67 15.24
CA HIS A 386 -1.87 -5.92 14.82
C HIS A 386 -1.86 -4.54 15.48
N ASN A 387 -2.96 -3.79 15.35
CA ASN A 387 -3.06 -2.40 15.81
C ASN A 387 -2.92 -2.28 17.33
N ALA A 388 -3.50 -3.20 18.09
CA ALA A 388 -3.32 -3.27 19.55
C ALA A 388 -1.85 -3.53 19.95
N LEU A 389 -1.17 -4.46 19.27
CA LEU A 389 0.24 -4.76 19.52
C LEU A 389 1.17 -3.63 19.05
N LEU A 390 0.82 -2.93 17.97
CA LEU A 390 1.52 -1.73 17.51
C LEU A 390 1.40 -0.61 18.56
N GLN A 391 0.17 -0.27 18.99
CA GLN A 391 -0.06 0.73 20.03
C GLN A 391 0.68 0.41 21.34
N ALA A 392 0.70 -0.87 21.75
CA ALA A 392 1.49 -1.32 22.89
C ALA A 392 3.00 -1.09 22.71
N LYS A 393 3.55 -1.36 21.51
CA LYS A 393 4.96 -1.08 21.20
C LYS A 393 5.27 0.42 21.12
N LEU A 394 4.36 1.24 20.62
CA LEU A 394 4.50 2.70 20.66
C LEU A 394 4.47 3.21 22.11
N ALA A 395 3.61 2.67 22.98
CA ALA A 395 3.57 2.98 24.41
C ALA A 395 4.80 2.45 25.21
N GLU A 396 5.49 1.42 24.71
CA GLU A 396 6.81 1.02 25.19
C GLU A 396 7.88 2.05 24.81
N LEU A 397 7.96 2.41 23.52
CA LEU A 397 8.95 3.37 23.00
C LEU A 397 8.78 4.78 23.61
N ARG A 398 7.55 5.26 23.82
CA ARG A 398 7.30 6.54 24.53
C ARG A 398 7.86 6.56 25.95
N ARG A 399 7.87 5.43 26.66
CA ARG A 399 8.44 5.32 28.01
C ARG A 399 9.97 5.26 28.01
N ALA A 400 10.56 4.74 26.94
CA ALA A 400 12.02 4.75 26.73
C ALA A 400 12.54 6.11 26.22
N HIS A 401 11.70 6.89 25.53
CA HIS A 401 12.07 8.11 24.81
C HIS A 401 11.06 9.24 25.08
N GLY A 402 11.00 9.70 26.33
CA GLY A 402 10.03 10.70 26.79
C GLY A 402 10.15 12.10 26.14
N ASP A 403 11.23 12.34 25.39
CA ASP A 403 11.49 13.56 24.61
C ASP A 403 11.11 13.42 23.12
N VAL A 404 10.39 12.36 22.73
CA VAL A 404 9.94 12.07 21.36
C VAL A 404 8.42 12.05 21.28
N SER A 405 7.86 12.83 20.35
CA SER A 405 6.46 12.72 19.95
C SER A 405 6.31 11.52 18.99
N LEU A 406 5.77 10.42 19.51
CA LEU A 406 5.52 9.18 18.78
C LEU A 406 4.01 8.92 18.71
N VAL A 407 3.37 9.42 17.65
CA VAL A 407 1.91 9.44 17.49
C VAL A 407 1.43 8.17 16.78
N TYR A 408 0.37 7.55 17.30
CA TYR A 408 -0.38 6.50 16.59
C TYR A 408 -1.42 7.19 15.69
N VAL A 409 -1.63 6.66 14.48
CA VAL A 409 -2.65 7.17 13.55
C VAL A 409 -3.68 6.07 13.28
N ASP A 410 -4.95 6.39 13.53
CA ASP A 410 -6.03 5.40 13.49
C ASP A 410 -6.67 5.28 12.10
N TYR A 411 -5.91 4.79 11.13
CA TYR A 411 -6.43 4.39 9.81
C TYR A 411 -7.53 3.32 9.90
N TYR A 412 -7.59 2.56 11.01
CA TYR A 412 -8.65 1.57 11.21
C TYR A 412 -9.99 2.27 11.45
N GLY A 413 -10.12 3.05 12.52
CA GLY A 413 -11.35 3.78 12.83
C GLY A 413 -11.76 4.78 11.74
N GLU A 414 -10.80 5.34 10.99
CA GLU A 414 -11.09 6.24 9.88
C GLU A 414 -11.71 5.53 8.67
N VAL A 415 -11.11 4.42 8.21
CA VAL A 415 -11.63 3.67 7.07
C VAL A 415 -12.90 2.90 7.45
N GLU A 416 -13.01 2.39 8.68
CA GLU A 416 -14.24 1.84 9.24
C GLU A 416 -15.37 2.88 9.25
N GLY A 417 -15.09 4.12 9.68
CA GLY A 417 -16.03 5.24 9.64
C GLY A 417 -16.44 5.67 8.22
N VAL A 418 -15.58 5.48 7.22
CA VAL A 418 -15.91 5.68 5.81
C VAL A 418 -16.81 4.57 5.28
N VAL A 419 -16.44 3.29 5.50
CA VAL A 419 -17.16 2.11 4.98
C VAL A 419 -18.51 1.89 5.67
N GLY A 420 -18.61 2.14 6.98
CA GLY A 420 -19.85 2.03 7.75
C GLY A 420 -20.82 3.22 7.58
N ALA A 421 -20.36 4.34 7.01
CA ALA A 421 -21.21 5.51 6.75
C ALA A 421 -20.91 6.19 5.40
N PRO A 422 -20.95 5.47 4.26
CA PRO A 422 -20.43 5.95 2.97
C PRO A 422 -21.12 7.23 2.50
N ALA A 423 -22.46 7.29 2.61
CA ALA A 423 -23.24 8.47 2.22
C ALA A 423 -22.93 9.72 3.07
N ARG A 424 -22.46 9.57 4.33
CA ARG A 424 -22.03 10.73 5.16
C ARG A 424 -20.66 11.25 4.73
N ASN A 425 -19.86 10.41 4.10
CA ASN A 425 -18.51 10.71 3.62
C ASN A 425 -18.47 11.06 2.11
N GLY A 426 -19.62 11.05 1.42
CA GLY A 426 -19.77 11.41 0.00
C GLY A 426 -19.81 10.24 -0.98
N PHE A 427 -19.62 9.01 -0.50
CA PHE A 427 -19.61 7.79 -1.32
C PHE A 427 -21.02 7.21 -1.51
N ALA A 428 -21.23 6.47 -2.60
CA ALA A 428 -22.51 5.80 -2.82
C ALA A 428 -22.56 4.49 -2.00
N PRO A 429 -23.61 4.24 -1.17
CA PRO A 429 -23.67 3.02 -0.34
C PRO A 429 -23.56 1.71 -1.12
N ALA A 430 -24.12 1.65 -2.32
CA ALA A 430 -24.08 0.47 -3.19
C ALA A 430 -22.67 0.13 -3.71
N THR A 431 -21.69 1.02 -3.59
CA THR A 431 -20.31 0.85 -4.10
C THR A 431 -19.26 1.02 -2.99
N ALA A 432 -19.66 0.96 -1.72
CA ALA A 432 -18.76 1.15 -0.58
C ALA A 432 -17.72 0.02 -0.42
N LEU A 433 -18.07 -1.19 -0.85
CA LEU A 433 -17.20 -2.38 -0.87
C LEU A 433 -16.83 -2.83 -2.30
N ASP A 434 -17.06 -2.00 -3.31
CA ASP A 434 -16.66 -2.29 -4.69
C ASP A 434 -15.29 -1.64 -5.02
N ALA A 435 -14.51 -2.30 -5.87
CA ALA A 435 -13.38 -1.65 -6.54
C ALA A 435 -13.89 -0.81 -7.73
N CYS A 436 -13.36 0.40 -7.93
CA CYS A 436 -13.63 1.15 -9.17
C CYS A 436 -13.02 0.49 -10.41
N CYS A 437 -11.77 0.00 -10.35
CA CYS A 437 -11.03 -0.57 -11.46
C CYS A 437 -10.55 -2.01 -11.14
N GLY A 438 -11.18 -3.02 -11.72
CA GLY A 438 -10.85 -4.41 -11.39
C GLY A 438 -11.35 -5.44 -12.40
N GLY A 439 -11.28 -6.73 -12.04
CA GLY A 439 -11.52 -7.85 -12.96
C GLY A 439 -12.99 -8.24 -13.15
N GLY A 440 -13.93 -7.38 -12.80
CA GLY A 440 -15.36 -7.67 -12.78
C GLY A 440 -15.77 -8.67 -11.70
N GLY A 441 -17.00 -9.18 -11.82
CA GLY A 441 -17.58 -10.12 -10.87
C GLY A 441 -17.98 -9.46 -9.54
N PHE A 442 -18.04 -10.27 -8.48
CA PHE A 442 -18.43 -9.82 -7.14
C PHE A 442 -17.46 -8.74 -6.64
N HIS A 443 -18.00 -7.60 -6.21
CA HIS A 443 -17.26 -6.39 -5.80
C HIS A 443 -16.22 -5.85 -6.81
N ASN A 444 -16.37 -6.18 -8.10
CA ASN A 444 -15.41 -5.89 -9.17
C ASN A 444 -13.97 -6.43 -8.90
N ALA A 445 -13.83 -7.41 -8.00
CA ALA A 445 -12.57 -7.70 -7.33
C ALA A 445 -11.92 -9.04 -7.73
N ASN A 446 -12.29 -9.57 -8.90
CA ASN A 446 -11.70 -10.79 -9.45
C ASN A 446 -10.18 -10.66 -9.68
N PHE A 447 -9.41 -11.62 -9.16
CA PHE A 447 -7.94 -11.63 -9.27
C PHE A 447 -7.41 -12.00 -10.65
N SER A 448 -8.21 -12.64 -11.51
CA SER A 448 -7.73 -13.11 -12.84
C SER A 448 -7.53 -11.98 -13.87
N VAL A 449 -7.96 -10.76 -13.56
CA VAL A 449 -7.77 -9.57 -14.40
C VAL A 449 -7.51 -8.37 -13.46
N HIS A 450 -6.37 -7.72 -13.62
CA HIS A 450 -6.01 -6.51 -12.88
C HIS A 450 -6.60 -5.26 -13.55
N CYS A 451 -6.63 -4.15 -12.81
CA CYS A 451 -6.80 -2.83 -13.41
C CYS A 451 -5.78 -2.64 -14.56
N THR A 452 -6.16 -1.88 -15.60
CA THR A 452 -5.43 -1.71 -16.88
C THR A 452 -5.30 -2.93 -17.80
N GLU A 453 -5.73 -4.13 -17.40
CA GLU A 453 -5.65 -5.31 -18.28
C GLU A 453 -6.88 -5.43 -19.22
N PRO A 454 -6.74 -6.08 -20.40
CA PRO A 454 -7.87 -6.29 -21.30
C PRO A 454 -9.00 -7.08 -20.63
N GLY A 455 -10.20 -6.48 -20.56
CA GLY A 455 -11.36 -7.05 -19.86
C GLY A 455 -11.57 -6.52 -18.44
N ALA A 456 -10.71 -5.63 -17.94
CA ALA A 456 -10.96 -4.90 -16.70
C ALA A 456 -12.23 -4.03 -16.82
N VAL A 457 -12.97 -3.92 -15.73
CA VAL A 457 -14.15 -3.07 -15.58
C VAL A 457 -13.76 -1.85 -14.74
N THR A 458 -13.87 -0.67 -15.35
CA THR A 458 -13.63 0.64 -14.73
C THR A 458 -14.94 1.35 -14.44
N CYS A 459 -15.06 1.95 -13.25
CA CYS A 459 -16.15 2.84 -12.92
C CYS A 459 -16.06 4.17 -13.68
N ALA A 460 -17.16 4.92 -13.77
CA ALA A 460 -17.21 6.19 -14.49
C ALA A 460 -16.87 7.42 -13.63
N ASP A 461 -16.75 7.25 -12.31
CA ASP A 461 -16.50 8.32 -11.33
C ASP A 461 -15.82 7.73 -10.08
N PRO A 462 -14.48 7.77 -10.00
CA PRO A 462 -13.72 7.24 -8.86
C PRO A 462 -14.09 7.93 -7.53
N SER A 463 -14.61 9.17 -7.56
CA SER A 463 -14.92 9.91 -6.33
C SER A 463 -16.07 9.31 -5.51
N ARG A 464 -16.84 8.39 -6.10
CA ARG A 464 -17.98 7.69 -5.49
C ARG A 464 -17.62 6.32 -4.89
N TYR A 465 -16.39 5.86 -5.08
CA TYR A 465 -15.88 4.57 -4.63
C TYR A 465 -14.87 4.74 -3.50
N VAL A 466 -14.88 3.81 -2.55
CA VAL A 466 -13.91 3.78 -1.44
C VAL A 466 -12.58 3.18 -1.93
N SER A 467 -12.64 2.02 -2.60
CA SER A 467 -11.46 1.34 -3.13
C SER A 467 -11.24 1.61 -4.62
N TRP A 468 -9.98 1.79 -4.98
CA TRP A 468 -9.55 1.94 -6.37
C TRP A 468 -9.50 0.58 -7.09
N ASP A 469 -8.59 -0.31 -6.69
CA ASP A 469 -8.27 -1.58 -7.37
C ASP A 469 -8.60 -2.86 -6.56
N GLY A 470 -9.32 -2.65 -5.45
CA GLY A 470 -9.71 -3.67 -4.48
C GLY A 470 -8.67 -3.97 -3.40
N LEU A 471 -7.51 -3.31 -3.40
CA LEU A 471 -6.52 -3.31 -2.32
C LEU A 471 -6.17 -1.90 -1.83
N HIS A 472 -6.14 -0.93 -2.74
CA HIS A 472 -5.82 0.46 -2.47
C HIS A 472 -7.06 1.35 -2.47
N MET A 473 -6.93 2.55 -1.91
CA MET A 473 -8.02 3.52 -1.80
C MET A 473 -8.04 4.52 -2.96
N THR A 474 -9.17 5.19 -3.18
CA THR A 474 -9.28 6.29 -4.14
C THR A 474 -8.67 7.59 -3.60
N GLU A 475 -8.35 8.56 -4.48
CA GLU A 475 -7.91 9.89 -4.06
C GLU A 475 -8.94 10.53 -3.11
N ALA A 476 -10.24 10.29 -3.36
CA ALA A 476 -11.31 10.82 -2.52
C ALA A 476 -11.21 10.33 -1.06
N VAL A 477 -10.88 9.06 -0.84
CA VAL A 477 -10.61 8.51 0.50
C VAL A 477 -9.27 9.00 1.06
N TYR A 478 -8.18 9.00 0.28
CA TYR A 478 -6.90 9.52 0.75
C TYR A 478 -6.97 11.00 1.16
N ARG A 479 -7.86 11.79 0.54
CA ARG A 479 -8.16 13.19 0.91
C ARG A 479 -8.93 13.31 2.22
N ILE A 480 -9.74 12.32 2.60
CA ILE A 480 -10.37 12.23 3.92
C ILE A 480 -9.29 11.87 4.95
N MET A 481 -8.54 10.78 4.71
CA MET A 481 -7.46 10.32 5.60
C MET A 481 -6.40 11.39 5.85
N ALA A 482 -6.07 12.18 4.82
CA ALA A 482 -5.18 13.33 4.98
C ALA A 482 -5.70 14.34 6.00
N ARG A 483 -7.01 14.65 6.01
CA ARG A 483 -7.60 15.56 7.00
C ARG A 483 -7.60 14.96 8.40
N GLY A 484 -7.95 13.68 8.53
CA GLY A 484 -7.92 12.94 9.79
C GLY A 484 -6.57 12.96 10.49
N LEU A 485 -5.49 12.87 9.70
CA LEU A 485 -4.10 12.93 10.15
C LEU A 485 -3.56 14.36 10.32
N LEU A 486 -3.89 15.28 9.40
CA LEU A 486 -3.36 16.65 9.40
C LEU A 486 -4.02 17.53 10.47
N ASP A 487 -5.35 17.52 10.52
CA ASP A 487 -6.15 18.45 11.33
C ASP A 487 -6.96 17.72 12.44
N GLY A 488 -7.08 16.38 12.37
CA GLY A 488 -7.71 15.52 13.39
C GLY A 488 -9.01 14.85 12.91
N PRO A 489 -9.58 13.87 13.66
CA PRO A 489 -9.20 13.42 15.01
C PRO A 489 -8.31 12.17 15.07
N PHE A 490 -8.00 11.55 13.92
CA PHE A 490 -7.39 10.21 13.84
C PHE A 490 -5.88 10.18 14.12
N ALA A 491 -5.26 11.34 14.35
CA ALA A 491 -3.94 11.45 14.98
C ALA A 491 -4.01 12.43 16.16
N GLN A 492 -3.37 12.10 17.29
CA GLN A 492 -3.41 12.92 18.51
C GLN A 492 -2.01 13.06 19.15
N PRO A 493 -1.41 14.27 19.16
CA PRO A 493 -1.84 15.45 18.39
C PRO A 493 -1.85 15.20 16.87
N PRO A 494 -2.68 15.90 16.08
CA PRO A 494 -2.61 15.86 14.62
C PRO A 494 -1.45 16.72 14.10
N ILE A 495 -0.99 16.47 12.87
CA ILE A 495 0.27 17.04 12.33
C ILE A 495 0.31 18.58 12.44
N MET A 496 -0.79 19.27 12.16
CA MET A 496 -0.86 20.73 12.14
C MET A 496 -0.99 21.36 13.53
N ALA A 497 -1.20 20.59 14.61
CA ALA A 497 -1.26 21.12 15.98
C ALA A 497 0.10 21.57 16.53
N THR A 498 1.21 21.23 15.87
CA THR A 498 2.53 21.84 16.12
C THR A 498 2.71 23.12 15.30
N CYS A 499 2.14 23.19 14.10
CA CYS A 499 2.25 24.31 13.18
C CYS A 499 1.49 25.55 13.64
N ASN A 500 0.30 25.38 14.23
CA ASN A 500 -0.57 26.47 14.68
C ASN A 500 -0.10 27.13 16.00
N LYS A 501 1.21 27.22 16.25
CA LYS A 501 1.81 27.70 17.52
C LYS A 501 2.81 28.86 17.33
N HIS A 502 2.98 29.37 16.11
CA HIS A 502 3.90 30.44 15.73
C HIS A 502 3.21 31.42 14.79
#